data_AF-A0A938LJM5-F1
#
_entry.id   AF-A0A938LJM5-F1
#
_cell.length_a   1.000
_cell.length_b   1.000
_cell.length_c   1.000
_cell.angle_alpha   90.00
_cell.angle_beta   90.00
_cell.angle_gamma   90.00
#
_symmetry.space_group_name_H-M   'P 1'
#
loop_
_entity.id
_entity.type
_entity.pdbx_description
1 polymer ?
#
loop_
_entity_poly.entity_id
_entity_poly.type
_entity_poly.pdbx_seq_one_letter_code
_entity_poly.pdbx_strand_id
1 'polypeptide(L)'
;MRAAGCAVAMLAALWAAGCMASRPLGPGEMDRYWSMTHDTEPSLAHLAASLGGRALPSRWVIRQQPSLIRSTVSLVRAGERLRAGTEEIEFSVSPAYARMAADLLARARAAIVDLAETAESGSSGDSRRWAETLVRALAQVESISRAVAPDDETQAGEPLGLAAEPLLELISVYLNERTGGALVPEMKPQEAERVREILAQMVLRVGFSMAGRELEPGVRESVAEAMRRAGGPGADAPALADVLQQHLAKAPPAAAEGHIGPTVRAMLTWAPKMLQAMESLLGQWDRMDRVELDLLKRDGEVLVAVGLYVRPGQEVRLPKLIMLQPDVVFRGGCRMSVLPHHPTTRETVVAFDPVEGGAVELRFEGIAYGLVRLLAFPLASGALREIRVLAASRAEGDQVNHVAVLMEAAGEKGDPRRLLVFQDVRIKDLLRRPFSVESIVRGEAQAFSYLTPVRQFYYRRAKGDAQAAGAAGG
;
A
#
# COMPACT_ATOMS: atom_id res chain seq x y z
N MET A 1 -9.92 -7.79 11.92
CA MET A 1 -10.58 -9.09 12.26
C MET A 1 -11.33 -9.79 11.11
N ARG A 2 -11.65 -9.14 9.98
CA ARG A 2 -12.40 -9.75 8.84
C ARG A 2 -11.60 -10.73 7.95
N ALA A 3 -10.27 -10.81 8.11
CA ALA A 3 -9.39 -11.68 7.32
C ALA A 3 -9.24 -13.11 7.90
N ALA A 4 -9.31 -13.27 9.22
CA ALA A 4 -9.28 -14.58 9.87
C ALA A 4 -10.55 -15.41 9.56
N GLY A 5 -11.70 -14.74 9.43
CA GLY A 5 -12.95 -15.36 8.96
C GLY A 5 -12.90 -15.84 7.50
N CYS A 6 -12.18 -15.13 6.62
CA CYS A 6 -11.93 -15.58 5.24
C CYS A 6 -11.01 -16.81 5.17
N ALA A 7 -10.05 -16.93 6.06
CA ALA A 7 -9.15 -18.09 6.13
C ALA A 7 -9.87 -19.35 6.63
N VAL A 8 -10.74 -19.23 7.63
CA VAL A 8 -11.60 -20.33 8.10
C VAL A 8 -12.67 -20.68 7.06
N ALA A 9 -13.17 -19.71 6.29
CA ALA A 9 -14.06 -19.93 5.16
C ALA A 9 -13.37 -20.65 3.98
N MET A 10 -12.10 -20.33 3.68
CA MET A 10 -11.26 -21.07 2.73
C MET A 10 -10.99 -22.49 3.22
N LEU A 11 -10.70 -22.68 4.50
CA LEU A 11 -10.51 -24.01 5.10
C LEU A 11 -11.80 -24.84 5.08
N ALA A 12 -12.97 -24.26 5.38
CA ALA A 12 -14.25 -24.96 5.28
C ALA A 12 -14.65 -25.27 3.82
N ALA A 13 -14.29 -24.39 2.87
CA ALA A 13 -14.44 -24.66 1.44
C ALA A 13 -13.48 -25.74 0.94
N LEU A 14 -12.27 -25.82 1.48
CA LEU A 14 -11.25 -26.83 1.18
C LEU A 14 -11.54 -28.18 1.85
N TRP A 15 -12.16 -28.20 3.03
CA TRP A 15 -12.59 -29.41 3.73
C TRP A 15 -13.89 -29.98 3.15
N ALA A 16 -14.74 -29.14 2.55
CA ALA A 16 -15.94 -29.56 1.83
C ALA A 16 -15.73 -29.77 0.31
N ALA A 17 -14.53 -29.50 -0.23
CA ALA A 17 -14.20 -29.68 -1.64
C ALA A 17 -13.89 -31.15 -1.97
N GLY A 18 -14.93 -31.98 -1.98
CA GLY A 18 -15.00 -33.02 -3.01
C GLY A 18 -15.23 -32.35 -4.36
N CYS A 19 -14.18 -32.24 -5.18
CA CYS A 19 -14.19 -31.83 -6.59
C CYS A 19 -14.69 -30.41 -6.91
N MET A 20 -13.77 -29.44 -7.04
CA MET A 20 -14.10 -28.18 -7.76
C MET A 20 -14.57 -28.49 -9.18
N ALA A 21 -15.62 -27.79 -9.62
CA ALA A 21 -16.13 -27.96 -10.98
C ALA A 21 -15.06 -27.53 -12.00
N SER A 22 -14.96 -28.28 -13.09
CA SER A 22 -14.07 -27.94 -14.19
C SER A 22 -14.79 -28.13 -15.52
N ARG A 23 -14.45 -27.28 -16.50
CA ARG A 23 -14.98 -27.35 -17.85
C ARG A 23 -13.86 -27.12 -18.87
N PRO A 24 -13.90 -27.77 -20.05
CA PRO A 24 -12.95 -27.46 -21.12
C PRO A 24 -13.09 -25.99 -21.53
N LEU A 25 -11.97 -25.35 -21.86
CA LEU A 25 -12.01 -24.03 -22.51
C LEU A 25 -12.27 -24.22 -24.00
N GLY A 26 -13.10 -23.36 -24.57
CA GLY A 26 -13.32 -23.27 -26.00
C GLY A 26 -12.10 -22.67 -26.73
N PRO A 27 -11.96 -22.90 -28.05
CA PRO A 27 -10.91 -22.27 -28.85
C PRO A 27 -10.95 -20.73 -28.72
N GLY A 28 -9.80 -20.12 -28.46
CA GLY A 28 -9.65 -18.66 -28.33
C GLY A 28 -10.21 -18.05 -27.04
N GLU A 29 -10.79 -18.84 -26.12
CA GLU A 29 -11.23 -18.30 -24.82
C GLU A 29 -10.05 -17.80 -23.98
N MET A 30 -8.92 -18.50 -23.99
CA MET A 30 -7.72 -18.07 -23.29
C MET A 30 -7.21 -16.71 -23.81
N ASP A 31 -7.27 -16.48 -25.13
CA ASP A 31 -6.83 -15.22 -25.74
C ASP A 31 -7.70 -14.03 -25.31
N ARG A 32 -8.99 -14.25 -25.06
CA ARG A 32 -9.89 -13.20 -24.53
C ARG A 32 -9.50 -12.73 -23.15
N TYR A 33 -8.96 -13.63 -22.32
CA TYR A 33 -8.49 -13.29 -20.98
C TYR A 33 -7.02 -12.86 -20.96
N TRP A 34 -6.26 -13.24 -21.96
CA TRP A 34 -4.82 -13.00 -22.07
C TRP A 34 -4.53 -11.80 -22.96
N SER A 35 -4.85 -10.60 -22.46
CA SER A 35 -4.60 -9.35 -23.16
C SER A 35 -3.50 -8.54 -22.47
N MET A 36 -2.25 -9.00 -22.48
CA MET A 36 -1.17 -8.31 -21.75
C MET A 36 -1.12 -6.82 -22.10
N THR A 37 -0.88 -5.98 -21.10
CA THR A 37 -0.64 -4.55 -21.36
C THR A 37 0.73 -4.41 -22.01
N HIS A 38 0.79 -4.48 -23.34
CA HIS A 38 2.03 -4.28 -24.09
C HIS A 38 2.43 -2.79 -24.08
N ASP A 39 3.74 -2.56 -23.97
CA ASP A 39 4.45 -1.27 -23.97
C ASP A 39 4.20 -0.33 -22.78
N THR A 40 5.17 -0.31 -21.86
CA THR A 40 5.28 0.73 -20.83
C THR A 40 6.64 1.42 -20.76
N GLU A 41 7.50 1.30 -21.77
CA GLU A 41 8.84 1.87 -21.64
C GLU A 41 9.23 3.09 -22.49
N PRO A 42 9.49 3.08 -23.80
CA PRO A 42 10.71 3.80 -24.19
C PRO A 42 10.62 5.34 -24.22
N SER A 43 9.48 5.97 -23.91
CA SER A 43 9.37 7.44 -23.90
C SER A 43 8.46 8.04 -22.82
N LEU A 44 8.31 7.41 -21.66
CA LEU A 44 7.62 8.08 -20.54
C LEU A 44 8.54 9.15 -19.94
N ALA A 45 8.02 10.38 -19.85
CA ALA A 45 8.76 11.47 -19.22
C ALA A 45 8.84 11.24 -17.71
N HIS A 46 10.01 11.50 -17.14
CA HIS A 46 10.18 11.58 -15.70
C HIS A 46 9.31 12.70 -15.12
N LEU A 47 8.73 12.46 -13.94
CA LEU A 47 7.91 13.44 -13.26
C LEU A 47 8.81 14.55 -12.69
N ALA A 48 8.66 15.78 -13.19
CA ALA A 48 9.24 16.97 -12.56
C ALA A 48 8.43 17.31 -11.29
N ALA A 49 8.70 16.60 -10.19
CA ALA A 49 8.05 16.81 -8.92
C ALA A 49 8.72 17.95 -8.14
N SER A 50 7.93 18.73 -7.41
CA SER A 50 8.46 19.76 -6.50
C SER A 50 7.68 19.82 -5.20
N LEU A 51 8.38 20.08 -4.09
CA LEU A 51 7.79 20.33 -2.78
C LEU A 51 8.31 21.64 -2.23
N GLY A 52 7.42 22.56 -1.84
CA GLY A 52 7.83 23.87 -1.32
C GLY A 52 8.69 24.69 -2.28
N GLY A 53 8.61 24.44 -3.59
CA GLY A 53 9.44 25.10 -4.62
C GLY A 53 10.78 24.43 -4.90
N ARG A 54 11.15 23.36 -4.17
CA ARG A 54 12.36 22.57 -4.44
C ARG A 54 12.05 21.43 -5.41
N ALA A 55 12.86 21.28 -6.46
CA ALA A 55 12.78 20.15 -7.38
C ALA A 55 13.25 18.86 -6.67
N LEU A 56 12.51 17.77 -6.88
CA LEU A 56 12.83 16.45 -6.35
C LEU A 56 13.28 15.51 -7.46
N PRO A 57 14.20 14.58 -7.17
CA PRO A 57 14.63 13.61 -8.15
C PRO A 57 13.49 12.66 -8.50
N SER A 58 13.33 12.44 -9.79
CA SER A 58 12.38 11.50 -10.38
C SER A 58 12.90 10.07 -10.41
N ARG A 59 14.21 9.88 -10.20
CA ARG A 59 14.86 8.56 -10.17
C ARG A 59 15.73 8.38 -8.94
N TRP A 60 15.59 7.24 -8.30
CA TRP A 60 16.32 6.86 -7.10
C TRP A 60 16.99 5.50 -7.31
N VAL A 61 18.29 5.43 -7.11
CA VAL A 61 19.08 4.18 -7.20
C VAL A 61 19.70 3.90 -5.84
N ILE A 62 19.22 2.85 -5.18
CA ILE A 62 19.65 2.44 -3.85
C ILE A 62 20.46 1.16 -3.98
N ARG A 63 21.77 1.24 -3.79
CA ARG A 63 22.67 0.08 -3.88
C ARG A 63 22.97 -0.55 -2.54
N GLN A 64 23.13 -1.87 -2.52
CA GLN A 64 23.63 -2.58 -1.35
C GLN A 64 25.12 -2.24 -1.16
N GLN A 65 25.50 -1.87 0.05
CA GLN A 65 26.90 -1.66 0.42
C GLN A 65 27.22 -2.32 1.76
N PRO A 66 28.06 -3.37 1.83
CA PRO A 66 28.31 -4.07 3.09
C PRO A 66 28.97 -3.19 4.16
N SER A 67 29.78 -2.21 3.75
CA SER A 67 30.48 -1.31 4.66
C SER A 67 29.56 -0.20 5.17
N LEU A 68 29.37 -0.15 6.49
CA LEU A 68 28.65 0.94 7.16
C LEU A 68 29.26 2.30 6.81
N ILE A 69 30.58 2.43 6.93
CA ILE A 69 31.30 3.70 6.68
C ILE A 69 31.10 4.17 5.24
N ARG A 70 31.25 3.29 4.24
CA ARG A 70 31.04 3.67 2.83
C ARG A 70 29.58 4.06 2.57
N SER A 71 28.65 3.36 3.21
CA SER A 71 27.23 3.71 3.14
C SER A 71 26.97 5.09 3.75
N THR A 72 27.51 5.41 4.93
CA THR A 72 27.42 6.73 5.57
C THR A 72 27.92 7.84 4.64
N VAL A 73 29.13 7.68 4.08
CA VAL A 73 29.69 8.68 3.15
C VAL A 73 28.83 8.84 1.91
N SER A 74 28.29 7.74 1.36
CA SER A 74 27.39 7.78 0.22
C SER A 74 26.10 8.54 0.54
N LEU A 75 25.54 8.35 1.73
CA LEU A 75 24.31 8.99 2.17
C LEU A 75 24.48 10.50 2.39
N VAL A 76 25.58 10.91 3.03
CA VAL A 76 25.91 12.34 3.20
C VAL A 76 25.98 13.06 1.85
N ARG A 77 26.71 12.48 0.88
CA ARG A 77 26.82 13.04 -0.48
C ARG A 77 25.48 13.09 -1.21
N ALA A 78 24.62 12.11 -0.98
CA ALA A 78 23.29 12.06 -1.56
C ALA A 78 22.41 13.19 -1.00
N GLY A 79 22.46 13.42 0.31
CA GLY A 79 21.79 14.55 0.97
C GLY A 79 22.25 15.91 0.44
N GLU A 80 23.55 16.11 0.22
CA GLU A 80 24.08 17.32 -0.40
C GLU A 80 23.55 17.52 -1.84
N ARG A 81 23.51 16.46 -2.64
CA ARG A 81 22.96 16.50 -4.01
C ARG A 81 21.46 16.82 -4.05
N LEU A 82 20.69 16.30 -3.10
CA LEU A 82 19.25 16.62 -2.96
C LEU A 82 19.01 18.09 -2.65
N ARG A 83 19.86 18.69 -1.81
CA ARG A 83 19.78 20.12 -1.50
C ARG A 83 20.15 20.98 -2.71
N ALA A 84 21.06 20.49 -3.56
CA ALA A 84 21.47 21.18 -4.78
C ALA A 84 20.43 21.10 -5.93
N GLY A 85 19.44 20.22 -5.83
CA GLY A 85 18.44 19.97 -6.88
C GLY A 85 19.00 19.08 -7.99
N THR A 86 18.60 17.81 -8.01
CA THR A 86 19.04 16.81 -8.99
C THR A 86 17.83 16.03 -9.51
N GLU A 87 17.88 15.61 -10.78
CA GLU A 87 16.85 14.77 -11.40
C GLU A 87 16.98 13.30 -10.99
N GLU A 88 18.21 12.86 -10.70
CA GLU A 88 18.54 11.51 -10.25
C GLU A 88 19.36 11.55 -8.97
N ILE A 89 19.07 10.62 -8.07
CA ILE A 89 19.88 10.38 -6.90
C ILE A 89 20.28 8.92 -6.77
N GLU A 90 21.56 8.72 -6.50
CA GLU A 90 22.15 7.41 -6.25
C GLU A 90 22.86 7.42 -4.90
N PHE A 91 22.57 6.41 -4.09
CA PHE A 91 23.28 6.17 -2.84
C PHE A 91 23.34 4.70 -2.46
N SER A 92 24.19 4.40 -1.50
CA SER A 92 24.38 3.04 -1.03
C SER A 92 23.97 2.86 0.43
N VAL A 93 23.28 1.75 0.72
CA VAL A 93 22.73 1.41 2.03
C VAL A 93 23.36 0.11 2.56
N SER A 94 23.82 0.14 3.80
CA SER A 94 24.33 -1.05 4.49
C SER A 94 23.21 -1.90 5.12
N PRO A 95 23.43 -3.20 5.38
CA PRO A 95 22.47 -4.02 6.10
C PRO A 95 22.10 -3.48 7.49
N ALA A 96 22.96 -2.69 8.13
CA ALA A 96 22.64 -2.02 9.38
C ALA A 96 21.61 -0.89 9.14
N TYR A 97 21.84 -0.01 8.17
CA TYR A 97 20.87 1.04 7.83
C TYR A 97 19.57 0.50 7.25
N ALA A 98 19.61 -0.59 6.47
CA ALA A 98 18.41 -1.24 5.98
C ALA A 98 17.52 -1.77 7.12
N ARG A 99 18.10 -2.35 8.17
CA ARG A 99 17.37 -2.77 9.38
C ARG A 99 16.77 -1.58 10.11
N MET A 100 17.55 -0.53 10.32
CA MET A 100 17.05 0.70 10.96
C MET A 100 15.90 1.33 10.14
N ALA A 101 16.00 1.32 8.80
CA ALA A 101 14.93 1.78 7.92
C ALA A 101 13.68 0.88 8.00
N ALA A 102 13.85 -0.44 8.12
CA ALA A 102 12.75 -1.36 8.36
C ALA A 102 12.03 -1.07 9.69
N ASP A 103 12.77 -0.75 10.76
CA ASP A 103 12.21 -0.34 12.04
C ASP A 103 11.42 0.98 11.92
N LEU A 104 11.90 1.94 11.13
CA LEU A 104 11.16 3.17 10.82
C LEU A 104 9.86 2.88 10.05
N LEU A 105 9.90 1.99 9.04
CA LEU A 105 8.70 1.58 8.31
C LEU A 105 7.69 0.85 9.22
N ALA A 106 8.17 0.06 10.18
CA ALA A 106 7.31 -0.60 11.16
C ALA A 106 6.60 0.41 12.07
N ARG A 107 7.29 1.48 12.51
CA ARG A 107 6.69 2.59 13.26
C ARG A 107 5.69 3.37 12.40
N ALA A 108 6.03 3.66 11.15
CA ALA A 108 5.13 4.32 10.21
C ALA A 108 3.87 3.48 9.99
N ARG A 109 4.01 2.16 9.87
CA ARG A 109 2.90 1.22 9.77
C ARG A 109 2.00 1.29 10.99
N ALA A 110 2.56 1.33 12.20
CA ALA A 110 1.79 1.50 13.44
C ALA A 110 1.01 2.82 13.43
N ALA A 111 1.65 3.93 13.03
CA ALA A 111 0.98 5.24 12.93
C ALA A 111 -0.21 5.21 11.95
N ILE A 112 -0.06 4.56 10.80
CA ILE A 112 -1.15 4.42 9.82
C ILE A 112 -2.27 3.52 10.34
N VAL A 113 -1.94 2.46 11.08
CA VAL A 113 -2.95 1.60 11.74
C VAL A 113 -3.74 2.40 12.78
N ASP A 114 -3.05 3.18 13.62
CA ASP A 114 -3.72 4.07 14.58
C ASP A 114 -4.62 5.09 13.84
N LEU A 115 -4.16 5.69 12.75
CA LEU A 115 -4.99 6.58 11.92
C LEU A 115 -6.21 5.87 11.35
N ALA A 116 -6.10 4.61 10.92
CA ALA A 116 -7.25 3.83 10.48
C ALA A 116 -8.27 3.62 11.61
N GLU A 117 -7.81 3.40 12.85
CA GLU A 117 -8.67 3.31 14.04
C GLU A 117 -9.38 4.64 14.37
N THR A 118 -8.75 5.79 14.07
CA THR A 118 -9.43 7.10 14.24
C THR A 118 -10.65 7.23 13.35
N ALA A 119 -10.63 6.66 12.14
CA ALA A 119 -11.77 6.69 11.22
C ALA A 119 -12.95 5.87 11.76
N GLU A 120 -12.68 4.73 12.39
CA GLU A 120 -13.72 3.93 13.04
C GLU A 120 -14.32 4.69 14.24
N SER A 121 -13.47 5.29 15.08
CA SER A 121 -13.88 5.98 16.32
C SER A 121 -14.60 7.31 16.06
N GLY A 122 -14.17 8.06 15.03
CA GLY A 122 -14.83 9.30 14.60
C GLY A 122 -16.23 9.03 14.06
N SER A 123 -16.43 7.91 13.37
CA SER A 123 -17.76 7.51 12.88
C SER A 123 -18.72 7.08 13.98
N SER A 124 -18.22 6.59 15.13
CA SER A 124 -19.02 6.20 16.29
C SER A 124 -19.36 7.36 17.22
N GLY A 125 -18.86 8.58 16.95
CA GLY A 125 -19.11 9.76 17.78
C GLY A 125 -18.33 9.79 19.11
N ASP A 126 -17.32 8.92 19.28
CA ASP A 126 -16.49 8.87 20.49
C ASP A 126 -15.29 9.79 20.34
N SER A 127 -15.49 11.08 20.62
CA SER A 127 -14.48 12.13 20.47
C SER A 127 -13.25 11.91 21.32
N ARG A 128 -13.41 11.27 22.49
CA ARG A 128 -12.30 10.98 23.39
C ARG A 128 -11.41 9.90 22.84
N ARG A 129 -11.99 8.77 22.42
CA ARG A 129 -11.24 7.68 21.80
C ARG A 129 -10.58 8.10 20.48
N TRP A 130 -11.25 8.95 19.69
CA TRP A 130 -10.66 9.56 18.50
C TRP A 130 -9.41 10.36 18.85
N ALA A 131 -9.48 11.24 19.86
CA ALA A 131 -8.36 12.09 20.25
C ALA A 131 -7.19 11.28 20.81
N GLU A 132 -7.45 10.33 21.71
CA GLU A 132 -6.43 9.44 22.27
C GLU A 132 -5.70 8.65 21.16
N THR A 133 -6.44 8.22 20.14
CA THR A 133 -5.84 7.50 19.00
C THR A 133 -5.03 8.43 18.09
N LEU A 134 -5.51 9.67 17.85
CA LEU A 134 -4.77 10.65 17.07
C LEU A 134 -3.48 11.09 17.79
N VAL A 135 -3.48 11.21 19.13
CA VAL A 135 -2.27 11.44 19.92
C VAL A 135 -1.26 10.32 19.74
N ARG A 136 -1.70 9.05 19.74
CA ARG A 136 -0.80 7.91 19.48
C ARG A 136 -0.15 8.00 18.09
N ALA A 137 -0.93 8.33 17.05
CA ALA A 137 -0.40 8.53 15.70
C ALA A 137 0.61 9.69 15.63
N LEU A 138 0.31 10.82 16.28
CA LEU A 138 1.23 11.97 16.37
C LEU A 138 2.52 11.61 17.12
N ALA A 139 2.43 10.81 18.18
CA ALA A 139 3.60 10.35 18.92
C ALA A 139 4.51 9.44 18.09
N GLN A 140 3.92 8.56 17.28
CA GLN A 140 4.69 7.73 16.33
C GLN A 140 5.37 8.60 15.27
N VAL A 141 4.65 9.55 14.68
CA VAL A 141 5.22 10.47 13.68
C VAL A 141 6.34 11.33 14.24
N GLU A 142 6.18 11.87 15.45
CA GLU A 142 7.25 12.61 16.14
C GLU A 142 8.47 11.71 16.40
N SER A 143 8.26 10.46 16.81
CA SER A 143 9.36 9.51 16.99
C SER A 143 10.09 9.23 15.68
N ILE A 144 9.36 9.11 14.57
CA ILE A 144 9.94 8.93 13.23
C ILE A 144 10.71 10.19 12.83
N SER A 145 10.11 11.37 13.00
CA SER A 145 10.75 12.63 12.60
C SER A 145 12.01 12.90 13.40
N ARG A 146 12.05 12.62 14.71
CA ARG A 146 13.28 12.76 15.51
C ARG A 146 14.37 11.79 15.11
N ALA A 147 14.00 10.56 14.72
CA ALA A 147 14.96 9.57 14.25
C ALA A 147 15.54 9.92 12.86
N VAL A 148 14.84 10.77 12.10
CA VAL A 148 15.22 11.12 10.72
C VAL A 148 15.81 12.53 10.60
N ALA A 149 15.37 13.47 11.43
CA ALA A 149 15.79 14.86 11.46
C ALA A 149 15.84 15.32 12.94
N PRO A 150 16.94 15.04 13.67
CA PRO A 150 17.09 15.49 15.05
C PRO A 150 17.16 17.03 15.13
N ASP A 151 16.59 17.61 16.18
CA ASP A 151 16.46 19.07 16.36
C ASP A 151 17.80 19.81 16.62
N ASP A 152 18.90 19.09 16.89
CA ASP A 152 20.22 19.66 17.22
C ASP A 152 21.19 19.62 16.03
N GLU A 153 21.61 20.78 15.54
CA GLU A 153 22.70 20.95 14.54
C GLU A 153 24.06 20.39 15.02
N THR A 154 24.22 20.13 16.32
CA THR A 154 25.44 19.64 16.96
C THR A 154 25.54 18.11 17.02
N GLN A 155 24.42 17.39 16.88
CA GLN A 155 24.47 15.95 16.60
C GLN A 155 24.56 15.83 15.08
N ALA A 156 25.76 15.61 14.55
CA ALA A 156 25.94 15.24 13.15
C ALA A 156 24.88 14.20 12.80
N GLY A 157 23.89 14.61 11.99
CA GLY A 157 22.60 13.93 11.87
C GLY A 157 22.82 12.43 11.77
N GLU A 158 22.14 11.65 12.62
CA GLU A 158 22.32 10.21 12.62
C GLU A 158 22.26 9.74 11.15
N PRO A 159 23.26 8.98 10.67
CA PRO A 159 23.39 8.72 9.23
C PRO A 159 22.15 8.08 8.58
N LEU A 160 21.28 7.47 9.39
CA LEU A 160 19.98 6.99 8.95
C LEU A 160 19.06 8.12 8.49
N GLY A 161 19.06 9.25 9.20
CA GLY A 161 18.26 10.42 8.88
C GLY A 161 18.56 10.97 7.50
N LEU A 162 19.84 11.01 7.12
CA LEU A 162 20.29 11.43 5.79
C LEU A 162 19.76 10.52 4.65
N ALA A 163 19.38 9.27 4.94
CA ALA A 163 18.81 8.33 3.97
C ALA A 163 17.27 8.31 3.98
N ALA A 164 16.69 8.44 5.17
CA ALA A 164 15.27 8.29 5.39
C ALA A 164 14.51 9.59 5.13
N GLU A 165 15.12 10.74 5.38
CA GLU A 165 14.52 12.07 5.15
C GLU A 165 14.06 12.23 3.70
N PRO A 166 14.90 11.96 2.69
CA PRO A 166 14.52 12.19 1.31
C PRO A 166 13.47 11.19 0.79
N LEU A 167 13.46 9.96 1.33
CA LEU A 167 12.43 8.97 1.04
C LEU A 167 11.08 9.37 1.65
N LEU A 168 11.08 9.94 2.86
CA LEU A 168 9.85 10.45 3.49
C LEU A 168 9.30 11.68 2.75
N GLU A 169 10.17 12.55 2.24
CA GLU A 169 9.78 13.65 1.37
C GLU A 169 9.15 13.12 0.07
N LEU A 170 9.76 12.12 -0.58
CA LEU A 170 9.22 11.50 -1.79
C LEU A 170 7.82 10.92 -1.57
N ILE A 171 7.64 10.16 -0.48
CA ILE A 171 6.34 9.62 -0.10
C ILE A 171 5.34 10.75 0.13
N SER A 172 5.74 11.80 0.85
CA SER A 172 4.89 12.94 1.15
C SER A 172 4.41 13.65 -0.13
N VAL A 173 5.30 13.81 -1.12
CA VAL A 173 4.96 14.37 -2.44
C VAL A 173 4.00 13.49 -3.19
N TYR A 174 4.31 12.20 -3.30
CA TYR A 174 3.43 11.25 -3.98
C TYR A 174 2.01 11.29 -3.40
N LEU A 175 1.89 11.36 -2.08
CA LEU A 175 0.61 11.46 -1.39
C LEU A 175 -0.07 12.81 -1.62
N ASN A 176 0.68 13.91 -1.58
CA ASN A 176 0.14 15.24 -1.83
C ASN A 176 -0.37 15.38 -3.28
N GLU A 177 0.39 14.92 -4.26
CA GLU A 177 -0.02 14.89 -5.68
C GLU A 177 -1.27 14.02 -5.89
N ARG A 178 -1.33 12.83 -5.27
CA ARG A 178 -2.51 11.96 -5.31
C ARG A 178 -3.76 12.58 -4.71
N THR A 179 -3.61 13.59 -3.86
CA THR A 179 -4.71 14.34 -3.25
C THR A 179 -4.93 15.71 -3.87
N GLY A 180 -4.27 16.01 -5.01
CA GLY A 180 -4.38 17.31 -5.68
C GLY A 180 -3.84 18.47 -4.84
N GLY A 181 -2.82 18.21 -4.01
CA GLY A 181 -2.22 19.19 -3.11
C GLY A 181 -2.96 19.35 -1.77
N ALA A 182 -4.02 18.58 -1.54
CA ALA A 182 -4.94 18.81 -0.43
C ALA A 182 -4.43 18.33 0.94
N LEU A 183 -3.33 17.56 1.02
CA LEU A 183 -2.74 17.15 2.30
C LEU A 183 -1.80 18.22 2.89
N VAL A 184 -1.14 19.01 2.04
CA VAL A 184 -0.16 20.03 2.45
C VAL A 184 -0.37 21.39 1.76
N PRO A 185 -1.58 22.00 1.78
CA PRO A 185 -1.82 23.23 1.00
C PRO A 185 -1.36 24.53 1.69
N GLU A 186 -1.10 24.52 2.99
CA GLU A 186 -0.91 25.74 3.81
C GLU A 186 0.49 25.86 4.43
N MET A 187 1.47 25.06 3.97
CA MET A 187 2.83 25.14 4.50
C MET A 187 3.62 26.29 3.89
N LYS A 188 4.27 27.06 4.76
CA LYS A 188 5.31 28.00 4.33
C LYS A 188 6.51 27.21 3.76
N PRO A 189 7.27 27.76 2.81
CA PRO A 189 8.44 27.08 2.23
C PRO A 189 9.42 26.55 3.29
N GLN A 190 9.70 27.36 4.32
CA GLN A 190 10.57 26.99 5.45
C GLN A 190 10.00 25.87 6.34
N GLU A 191 8.68 25.71 6.37
CA GLU A 191 8.00 24.64 7.10
C GLU A 191 7.96 23.36 6.25
N ALA A 192 7.83 23.49 4.93
CA ALA A 192 7.94 22.39 3.97
C ALA A 192 9.38 21.82 3.87
N GLU A 193 10.38 22.54 4.35
CA GLU A 193 11.75 22.03 4.51
C GLU A 193 11.92 21.14 5.74
N ARG A 194 10.91 21.01 6.61
CA ARG A 194 10.97 20.20 7.83
C ARG A 194 10.02 19.01 7.71
N VAL A 195 10.58 17.81 7.51
CA VAL A 195 9.80 16.54 7.44
C VAL A 195 8.88 16.36 8.65
N ARG A 196 9.33 16.78 9.85
CA ARG A 196 8.52 16.78 11.06
C ARG A 196 7.18 17.52 10.91
N GLU A 197 7.23 18.74 10.37
CA GLU A 197 6.05 19.58 10.18
C GLU A 197 5.12 18.96 9.13
N ILE A 198 5.69 18.45 8.02
CA ILE A 198 4.95 17.78 6.95
C ILE A 198 4.13 16.62 7.50
N LEU A 199 4.78 15.70 8.21
CA LEU A 199 4.14 14.49 8.70
C LEU A 199 3.08 14.81 9.78
N ALA A 200 3.35 15.75 10.69
CA ALA A 200 2.39 16.18 11.70
C ALA A 200 1.13 16.78 11.07
N GLN A 201 1.28 17.65 10.07
CA GLN A 201 0.17 18.23 9.32
C GLN A 201 -0.65 17.16 8.60
N MET A 202 0.01 16.19 7.96
CA MET A 202 -0.69 15.07 7.31
C MET A 202 -1.54 14.27 8.31
N VAL A 203 -0.98 13.93 9.48
CA VAL A 203 -1.70 13.20 10.53
C VAL A 203 -2.92 13.98 11.01
N LEU A 204 -2.77 15.26 11.32
CA LEU A 204 -3.87 16.12 11.78
C LEU A 204 -4.96 16.23 10.71
N ARG A 205 -4.59 16.52 9.46
CA ARG A 205 -5.54 16.71 8.37
C ARG A 205 -6.30 15.42 8.04
N VAL A 206 -5.61 14.27 8.06
CA VAL A 206 -6.23 12.95 7.95
C VAL A 206 -7.20 12.71 9.11
N GLY A 207 -6.76 12.92 10.36
CA GLY A 207 -7.56 12.68 11.55
C GLY A 207 -8.86 13.49 11.60
N PHE A 208 -8.80 14.79 11.29
CA PHE A 208 -9.98 15.66 11.22
C PHE A 208 -10.89 15.29 10.03
N SER A 209 -10.31 15.04 8.85
CA SER A 209 -11.09 14.60 7.67
C SER A 209 -11.83 13.28 7.93
N MET A 210 -11.22 12.34 8.66
CA MET A 210 -11.85 11.09 9.08
C MET A 210 -13.01 11.29 10.07
N ALA A 211 -12.94 12.33 10.90
CA ALA A 211 -14.05 12.75 11.75
C ALA A 211 -15.12 13.58 11.00
N GLY A 212 -14.97 13.76 9.69
CA GLY A 212 -15.88 14.58 8.88
C GLY A 212 -15.78 16.07 9.19
N ARG A 213 -14.62 16.54 9.66
CA ARG A 213 -14.35 17.93 10.03
C ARG A 213 -13.23 18.52 9.20
N GLU A 214 -13.24 19.83 9.01
CA GLU A 214 -12.08 20.55 8.48
C GLU A 214 -11.05 20.77 9.58
N LEU A 215 -9.78 20.90 9.22
CA LEU A 215 -8.74 21.23 10.16
C LEU A 215 -8.86 22.72 10.54
N GLU A 216 -9.09 23.03 11.81
CA GLU A 216 -9.17 24.42 12.27
C GLU A 216 -7.79 25.11 12.17
N PRO A 217 -7.73 26.38 11.72
CA PRO A 217 -6.52 27.20 11.83
C PRO A 217 -6.00 27.24 13.28
N GLY A 218 -4.69 27.05 13.49
CA GLY A 218 -4.09 27.14 14.82
C GLY A 218 -4.02 25.82 15.60
N VAL A 219 -4.65 24.73 15.11
CA VAL A 219 -4.56 23.39 15.75
C VAL A 219 -3.12 22.93 15.84
N ARG A 220 -2.37 23.08 14.74
CA ARG A 220 -0.98 22.63 14.65
C ARG A 220 -0.12 23.35 15.70
N GLU A 221 -0.21 24.66 15.78
CA GLU A 221 0.52 25.48 16.75
C GLU A 221 0.14 25.12 18.18
N SER A 222 -1.15 24.90 18.46
CA SER A 222 -1.65 24.50 19.79
C SER A 222 -1.16 23.12 20.20
N VAL A 223 -1.17 22.15 19.27
CA VAL A 223 -0.63 20.80 19.48
C VAL A 223 0.88 20.85 19.69
N ALA A 224 1.61 21.62 18.88
CA ALA A 224 3.05 21.79 19.03
C ALA A 224 3.45 22.46 20.35
N GLU A 225 2.67 23.44 20.83
CA GLU A 225 2.86 24.04 22.14
C GLU A 225 2.58 23.06 23.29
N ALA A 226 1.48 22.30 23.20
CA ALA A 226 1.16 21.26 24.17
C ALA A 226 2.27 20.19 24.23
N MET A 227 2.77 19.73 23.08
CA MET A 227 3.89 18.78 22.99
C MET A 227 5.16 19.34 23.65
N ARG A 228 5.48 20.63 23.44
CA ARG A 228 6.63 21.27 24.07
C ARG A 228 6.50 21.35 25.58
N ARG A 229 5.33 21.75 26.11
CA ARG A 229 5.08 21.83 27.56
C ARG A 229 5.12 20.46 28.24
N ALA A 230 4.64 19.42 27.56
CA ALA A 230 4.65 18.05 28.06
C ALA A 230 6.04 17.39 28.04
N GLY A 231 7.02 17.94 27.31
CA GLY A 231 8.31 17.27 27.06
C GLY A 231 8.26 16.20 25.97
N GLY A 232 7.20 16.18 25.16
CA GLY A 232 6.99 15.25 24.05
C GLY A 232 5.57 14.67 24.00
N PRO A 233 5.17 14.08 22.87
CA PRO A 233 3.80 13.62 22.64
C PRO A 233 3.38 12.41 23.49
N GLY A 234 4.33 11.67 24.07
CA GLY A 234 4.05 10.53 24.96
C GLY A 234 4.04 10.89 26.45
N ALA A 235 4.50 12.09 26.83
CA ALA A 235 4.73 12.45 28.22
C ALA A 235 3.47 12.97 28.93
N ASP A 236 2.56 13.63 28.20
CA ASP A 236 1.23 14.02 28.68
C ASP A 236 0.17 13.82 27.60
N ALA A 237 -0.05 12.54 27.25
CA ALA A 237 -1.06 12.15 26.26
C ALA A 237 -2.49 12.62 26.61
N PRO A 238 -2.94 12.63 27.89
CA PRO A 238 -4.24 13.17 28.25
C PRO A 238 -4.40 14.66 27.91
N ALA A 239 -3.41 15.51 28.24
CA ALA A 239 -3.50 16.95 27.95
C ALA A 239 -3.54 17.23 26.44
N LEU A 240 -2.75 16.49 25.64
CA LEU A 240 -2.82 16.59 24.18
C LEU A 240 -4.19 16.15 23.62
N ALA A 241 -4.76 15.08 24.18
CA ALA A 241 -6.07 14.59 23.77
C ALA A 241 -7.16 15.62 24.07
N ASP A 242 -7.08 16.32 25.21
CA ASP A 242 -8.00 17.40 25.57
C ASP A 242 -7.92 18.58 24.59
N VAL A 243 -6.71 18.99 24.20
CA VAL A 243 -6.51 20.03 23.16
C VAL A 243 -7.17 19.62 21.84
N LEU A 244 -6.91 18.39 21.38
CA LEU A 244 -7.50 17.89 20.13
C LEU A 244 -9.02 17.80 20.20
N GLN A 245 -9.61 17.39 21.33
CA GLN A 245 -11.06 17.36 21.51
C GLN A 245 -11.67 18.76 21.46
N GLN A 246 -11.03 19.75 22.09
CA GLN A 246 -11.50 21.14 22.06
C GLN A 246 -11.53 21.70 20.65
N HIS A 247 -10.49 21.42 19.85
CA HIS A 247 -10.43 21.82 18.46
C HIS A 247 -11.43 21.05 17.58
N LEU A 248 -11.60 19.74 17.80
CA LEU A 248 -12.60 18.95 17.09
C LEU A 248 -14.03 19.49 17.31
N ALA A 249 -14.34 19.93 18.53
CA ALA A 249 -15.65 20.48 18.87
C ALA A 249 -15.94 21.81 18.15
N LYS A 250 -14.90 22.61 17.87
CA LYS A 250 -15.00 23.90 17.17
C LYS A 250 -14.91 23.77 15.65
N ALA A 251 -14.37 22.66 15.16
CA ALA A 251 -14.12 22.46 13.74
C ALA A 251 -15.41 22.40 12.91
N PRO A 252 -15.49 23.12 11.79
CA PRO A 252 -16.65 23.07 10.91
C PRO A 252 -16.76 21.68 10.25
N PRO A 253 -17.97 21.25 9.88
CA PRO A 253 -18.14 20.02 9.09
C PRO A 253 -17.42 20.16 7.76
N ALA A 254 -16.73 19.11 7.34
CA ALA A 254 -16.08 19.07 6.03
C ALA A 254 -17.12 19.22 4.92
N ALA A 255 -16.84 20.08 3.94
CA ALA A 255 -17.69 20.19 2.75
C ALA A 255 -17.89 18.79 2.11
N ALA A 256 -19.13 18.49 1.70
CA ALA A 256 -19.54 17.18 1.18
C ALA A 256 -18.77 16.72 -0.08
N GLU A 257 -17.99 17.61 -0.69
CA GLU A 257 -17.15 17.37 -1.88
C GLU A 257 -15.67 17.11 -1.56
N GLY A 258 -15.30 16.90 -0.29
CA GLY A 258 -13.92 16.63 0.11
C GLY A 258 -13.38 15.32 -0.44
N HIS A 259 -12.68 15.36 -1.58
CA HIS A 259 -12.01 14.24 -2.25
C HIS A 259 -10.97 13.51 -1.36
N ILE A 260 -10.56 14.15 -0.26
CA ILE A 260 -9.61 13.62 0.72
C ILE A 260 -10.17 12.39 1.45
N GLY A 261 -11.42 12.44 1.93
CA GLY A 261 -11.98 11.42 2.82
C GLY A 261 -12.02 10.00 2.21
N PRO A 262 -12.56 9.82 0.99
CA PRO A 262 -12.54 8.52 0.31
C PRO A 262 -11.13 8.05 -0.07
N THR A 263 -10.29 8.95 -0.59
CA THR A 263 -8.92 8.65 -1.01
C THR A 263 -8.05 8.21 0.17
N VAL A 264 -8.14 8.93 1.29
CA VAL A 264 -7.44 8.61 2.53
C VAL A 264 -7.96 7.31 3.13
N ARG A 265 -9.28 7.05 3.17
CA ARG A 265 -9.80 5.76 3.65
C ARG A 265 -9.30 4.58 2.81
N ALA A 266 -9.27 4.73 1.50
CA ALA A 266 -8.68 3.74 0.61
C ALA A 266 -7.20 3.53 0.97
N MET A 267 -6.43 4.62 1.12
CA MET A 267 -5.02 4.59 1.51
C MET A 267 -4.77 3.90 2.84
N LEU A 268 -5.47 4.28 3.90
CA LEU A 268 -5.34 3.69 5.24
C LEU A 268 -5.60 2.18 5.25
N THR A 269 -6.37 1.67 4.28
CA THR A 269 -6.64 0.23 4.14
C THR A 269 -5.47 -0.54 3.53
N TRP A 270 -4.75 0.03 2.56
CA TRP A 270 -3.69 -0.68 1.82
C TRP A 270 -2.27 -0.29 2.27
N ALA A 271 -2.05 0.93 2.75
CA ALA A 271 -0.74 1.44 3.14
C ALA A 271 -0.05 0.61 4.24
N PRO A 272 -0.73 0.11 5.29
CA PRO A 272 -0.07 -0.76 6.27
C PRO A 272 0.52 -2.04 5.66
N LYS A 273 -0.16 -2.60 4.66
CA LYS A 273 0.29 -3.80 3.95
C LYS A 273 1.48 -3.50 3.03
N MET A 274 1.47 -2.35 2.35
CA MET A 274 2.62 -1.89 1.57
C MET A 274 3.84 -1.70 2.48
N LEU A 275 3.70 -1.00 3.61
CA LEU A 275 4.80 -0.78 4.54
C LEU A 275 5.34 -2.10 5.10
N GLN A 276 4.47 -3.06 5.40
CA GLN A 276 4.89 -4.41 5.78
C GLN A 276 5.65 -5.13 4.64
N ALA A 277 5.22 -4.96 3.39
CA ALA A 277 5.93 -5.51 2.23
C ALA A 277 7.33 -4.91 2.08
N MET A 278 7.46 -3.59 2.23
CA MET A 278 8.74 -2.89 2.19
C MET A 278 9.65 -3.27 3.38
N GLU A 279 9.11 -3.36 4.59
CA GLU A 279 9.80 -3.84 5.80
C GLU A 279 10.43 -5.23 5.55
N SER A 280 9.64 -6.17 5.01
CA SER A 280 10.12 -7.51 4.71
C SER A 280 11.12 -7.58 3.55
N LEU A 281 11.04 -6.66 2.59
CA LEU A 281 12.02 -6.52 1.52
C LEU A 281 13.36 -6.03 2.08
N LEU A 282 13.34 -5.00 2.93
CA LEU A 282 14.54 -4.51 3.63
C LEU A 282 15.14 -5.55 4.58
N GLY A 283 14.30 -6.42 5.17
CA GLY A 283 14.77 -7.58 5.94
C GLY A 283 15.58 -8.60 5.13
N GLN A 284 15.54 -8.53 3.79
CA GLN A 284 16.29 -9.38 2.87
C GLN A 284 17.35 -8.58 2.07
N TRP A 285 17.73 -7.39 2.57
CA TRP A 285 18.65 -6.47 1.88
C TRP A 285 20.03 -7.07 1.57
N ASP A 286 20.49 -8.01 2.39
CA ASP A 286 21.73 -8.77 2.18
C ASP A 286 21.73 -9.62 0.90
N ARG A 287 20.54 -10.00 0.43
CA ARG A 287 20.31 -10.76 -0.81
C ARG A 287 20.13 -9.86 -2.03
N MET A 288 19.96 -8.55 -1.83
CA MET A 288 19.73 -7.58 -2.89
C MET A 288 21.04 -6.97 -3.38
N ASP A 289 21.10 -6.62 -4.66
CA ASP A 289 22.17 -5.82 -5.25
C ASP A 289 21.79 -4.33 -5.24
N ARG A 290 20.61 -4.01 -5.75
CA ARG A 290 20.07 -2.65 -5.75
C ARG A 290 18.54 -2.62 -5.89
N VAL A 291 17.97 -1.46 -5.55
CA VAL A 291 16.59 -1.09 -5.83
C VAL A 291 16.59 0.21 -6.62
N GLU A 292 15.76 0.26 -7.65
CA GLU A 292 15.52 1.47 -8.43
C GLU A 292 14.07 1.91 -8.25
N LEU A 293 13.83 3.20 -8.07
CA LEU A 293 12.49 3.78 -8.00
C LEU A 293 12.41 4.90 -9.02
N ASP A 294 11.49 4.79 -9.97
CA ASP A 294 11.22 5.79 -10.98
C ASP A 294 9.81 6.36 -10.80
N LEU A 295 9.71 7.68 -10.70
CA LEU A 295 8.48 8.44 -10.82
C LEU A 295 8.33 8.92 -12.25
N LEU A 296 7.35 8.36 -12.94
CA LEU A 296 7.09 8.60 -14.35
C LEU A 296 5.72 9.26 -14.51
N LYS A 297 5.50 9.94 -15.63
CA LYS A 297 4.21 10.53 -15.98
C LYS A 297 3.72 9.96 -17.30
N ARG A 298 2.47 9.49 -17.33
CA ARG A 298 1.78 8.99 -18.52
C ARG A 298 0.38 9.60 -18.59
N ASP A 299 0.07 10.27 -19.69
CA ASP A 299 -1.27 10.84 -19.94
C ASP A 299 -1.81 11.73 -18.79
N GLY A 300 -0.91 12.45 -18.11
CA GLY A 300 -1.26 13.29 -16.96
C GLY A 300 -1.22 12.58 -15.60
N GLU A 301 -1.18 11.25 -15.58
CA GLU A 301 -1.17 10.45 -14.36
C GLU A 301 0.25 10.04 -13.92
N VAL A 302 0.45 9.96 -12.60
CA VAL A 302 1.71 9.52 -12.00
C VAL A 302 1.78 8.00 -11.96
N LEU A 303 2.88 7.47 -12.50
CA LEU A 303 3.23 6.06 -12.55
C LEU A 303 4.47 5.83 -11.68
N VAL A 304 4.48 4.71 -10.96
CA VAL A 304 5.64 4.29 -10.15
C VAL A 304 6.19 3.01 -10.74
N ALA A 305 7.48 3.02 -11.08
CA ALA A 305 8.21 1.80 -11.43
C ALA A 305 9.25 1.48 -10.34
N VAL A 306 9.34 0.21 -9.98
CA VAL A 306 10.27 -0.32 -8.98
C VAL A 306 11.14 -1.38 -9.63
N GLY A 307 12.42 -1.12 -9.79
CA GLY A 307 13.41 -2.12 -10.17
C GLY A 307 13.93 -2.84 -8.93
N LEU A 308 13.80 -4.17 -8.89
CA LEU A 308 14.38 -5.03 -7.86
C LEU A 308 15.48 -5.88 -8.48
N TYR A 309 16.70 -5.75 -7.97
CA TYR A 309 17.85 -6.50 -8.46
C TYR A 309 18.40 -7.38 -7.34
N VAL A 310 18.30 -8.68 -7.53
CA VAL A 310 18.71 -9.72 -6.57
C VAL A 310 20.09 -10.24 -6.94
N ARG A 311 20.94 -10.49 -5.93
CA ARG A 311 22.29 -11.01 -6.13
C ARG A 311 22.27 -12.38 -6.81
N PRO A 312 23.30 -12.71 -7.62
CA PRO A 312 23.40 -14.02 -8.25
C PRO A 312 23.28 -15.17 -7.23
N GLY A 313 22.46 -16.17 -7.56
CA GLY A 313 22.22 -17.35 -6.73
C GLY A 313 21.34 -17.12 -5.49
N GLN A 314 20.82 -15.90 -5.28
CA GLN A 314 19.92 -15.57 -4.17
C GLN A 314 18.46 -15.47 -4.64
N GLU A 315 17.54 -15.56 -3.68
CA GLU A 315 16.12 -15.30 -3.87
C GLU A 315 15.61 -14.30 -2.83
N VAL A 316 14.79 -13.36 -3.29
CA VAL A 316 14.02 -12.46 -2.43
C VAL A 316 12.54 -12.81 -2.54
N ARG A 317 11.85 -12.90 -1.41
CA ARG A 317 10.43 -13.27 -1.35
C ARG A 317 9.60 -12.11 -0.80
N LEU A 318 8.45 -11.82 -1.42
CA LEU A 318 7.49 -10.91 -0.79
C LEU A 318 6.85 -11.59 0.42
N PRO A 319 6.57 -10.85 1.50
CA PRO A 319 5.90 -11.43 2.65
C PRO A 319 4.48 -11.87 2.30
N LYS A 320 4.04 -12.96 2.94
CA LYS A 320 2.64 -13.37 2.91
C LYS A 320 1.84 -12.41 3.79
N LEU A 321 1.04 -11.56 3.16
CA LEU A 321 0.16 -10.60 3.83
C LEU A 321 -1.14 -11.25 4.28
N ILE A 322 -1.50 -12.40 3.70
CA ILE A 322 -2.66 -13.21 4.06
C ILE A 322 -2.31 -14.69 4.11
N MET A 323 -3.06 -15.45 4.91
CA MET A 323 -2.95 -16.90 4.97
C MET A 323 -3.22 -17.51 3.59
N LEU A 324 -2.41 -18.48 3.18
CA LEU A 324 -2.44 -19.09 1.84
C LEU A 324 -2.14 -18.13 0.69
N GLN A 325 -1.51 -16.96 0.90
CA GLN A 325 -0.94 -16.22 -0.23
C GLN A 325 0.16 -17.05 -0.89
N PRO A 326 0.17 -17.19 -2.23
CA PRO A 326 1.31 -17.79 -2.94
C PRO A 326 2.56 -16.92 -2.75
N ASP A 327 3.73 -17.57 -2.78
CA ASP A 327 5.01 -16.88 -2.68
C ASP A 327 5.30 -16.14 -3.98
N VAL A 328 5.60 -14.84 -3.91
CA VAL A 328 6.15 -14.09 -5.04
C VAL A 328 7.66 -14.02 -4.83
N VAL A 329 8.41 -14.62 -5.75
CA VAL A 329 9.85 -14.82 -5.62
C VAL A 329 10.58 -14.10 -6.75
N PHE A 330 11.55 -13.27 -6.41
CA PHE A 330 12.42 -12.56 -7.34
C PHE A 330 13.80 -13.20 -7.39
N ARG A 331 14.35 -13.30 -8.61
CA ARG A 331 15.73 -13.70 -8.93
C ARG A 331 16.29 -12.76 -9.99
N GLY A 332 17.57 -12.40 -9.92
CA GLY A 332 18.17 -11.43 -10.85
C GLY A 332 17.43 -10.09 -10.85
N GLY A 333 17.37 -9.41 -12.00
CA GLY A 333 16.66 -8.15 -12.17
C GLY A 333 15.18 -8.31 -12.55
N CYS A 334 14.31 -7.53 -11.92
CA CYS A 334 12.91 -7.42 -12.31
C CYS A 334 12.44 -5.99 -12.12
N ARG A 335 11.81 -5.42 -13.15
CA ARG A 335 11.10 -4.16 -13.06
C ARG A 335 9.62 -4.42 -12.82
N MET A 336 9.05 -3.69 -11.87
CA MET A 336 7.63 -3.71 -11.55
C MET A 336 7.04 -2.35 -11.90
N SER A 337 6.05 -2.30 -12.77
CA SER A 337 5.41 -1.04 -13.17
C SER A 337 3.97 -1.02 -12.69
N VAL A 338 3.62 -0.03 -11.85
CA VAL A 338 2.25 0.15 -11.36
C VAL A 338 1.55 1.18 -12.24
N LEU A 339 0.73 0.69 -13.16
CA LEU A 339 -0.06 1.50 -14.07
C LEU A 339 -1.34 1.94 -13.36
N PRO A 340 -1.62 3.26 -13.31
CA PRO A 340 -2.85 3.79 -12.74
C PRO A 340 -4.07 3.39 -13.58
N HIS A 341 -5.26 3.73 -13.07
CA HIS A 341 -6.54 3.17 -13.50
C HIS A 341 -6.75 3.37 -15.00
N HIS A 342 -6.86 2.28 -15.77
CA HIS A 342 -7.21 2.41 -17.19
C HIS A 342 -8.58 3.09 -17.32
N PRO A 343 -8.72 4.17 -18.11
CA PRO A 343 -9.90 5.05 -18.09
C PRO A 343 -11.22 4.33 -18.38
N THR A 344 -11.17 3.24 -19.16
CA THR A 344 -12.36 2.45 -19.53
C THR A 344 -12.66 1.31 -18.55
N THR A 345 -11.64 0.63 -18.01
CA THR A 345 -11.84 -0.58 -17.19
C THR A 345 -11.74 -0.31 -15.70
N ARG A 346 -11.16 0.84 -15.30
CA ARG A 346 -10.83 1.21 -13.92
C ARG A 346 -9.95 0.16 -13.21
N GLU A 347 -9.18 -0.59 -13.98
CA GLU A 347 -8.23 -1.55 -13.46
C GLU A 347 -6.90 -0.87 -13.17
N THR A 348 -6.34 -1.13 -11.99
CA THR A 348 -4.92 -0.90 -11.71
C THR A 348 -4.14 -2.12 -12.18
N VAL A 349 -3.09 -1.92 -12.96
CA VAL A 349 -2.26 -3.00 -13.50
C VAL A 349 -0.88 -2.93 -12.88
N VAL A 350 -0.38 -4.07 -12.40
CA VAL A 350 1.01 -4.25 -11.97
C VAL A 350 1.68 -5.19 -12.97
N ALA A 351 2.52 -4.65 -13.82
CA ALA A 351 3.29 -5.41 -14.80
C ALA A 351 4.66 -5.80 -14.21
N PHE A 352 5.16 -6.98 -14.58
CA PHE A 352 6.45 -7.50 -14.15
C PHE A 352 7.31 -7.83 -15.36
N ASP A 353 8.37 -7.07 -15.53
CA ASP A 353 9.30 -7.16 -16.65
C ASP A 353 10.66 -7.68 -16.14
N PRO A 354 11.00 -8.94 -16.40
CA PRO A 354 12.32 -9.45 -16.04
C PRO A 354 13.41 -8.76 -16.86
N VAL A 355 14.46 -8.28 -16.18
CA VAL A 355 15.61 -7.57 -16.78
C VAL A 355 16.91 -8.22 -16.32
N GLU A 356 18.00 -8.02 -17.07
CA GLU A 356 19.33 -8.57 -16.71
C GLU A 356 19.31 -10.10 -16.44
N GLY A 357 18.49 -10.84 -17.20
CA GLY A 357 18.33 -12.29 -17.04
C GLY A 357 17.60 -12.72 -15.76
N GLY A 358 16.90 -11.79 -15.10
CA GLY A 358 16.10 -12.10 -13.92
C GLY A 358 14.79 -12.81 -14.22
N ALA A 359 14.04 -13.08 -13.15
CA ALA A 359 12.75 -13.73 -13.16
C ALA A 359 11.95 -13.33 -11.93
N VAL A 360 10.64 -13.22 -12.09
CA VAL A 360 9.69 -13.22 -10.99
C VAL A 360 8.77 -14.42 -11.14
N GLU A 361 8.59 -15.17 -10.06
CA GLU A 361 7.81 -16.40 -10.06
C GLU A 361 6.72 -16.33 -8.99
N LEU A 362 5.52 -16.78 -9.35
CA LEU A 362 4.48 -17.10 -8.38
C LEU A 362 4.57 -18.59 -8.04
N ARG A 363 4.84 -18.89 -6.76
CA ARG A 363 5.02 -20.26 -6.29
C ARG A 363 3.96 -20.67 -5.28
N PHE A 364 3.33 -21.81 -5.57
CA PHE A 364 2.38 -22.46 -4.68
C PHE A 364 3.10 -23.51 -3.83
N GLU A 365 3.86 -23.05 -2.83
CA GLU A 365 4.71 -23.88 -1.95
C GLU A 365 4.08 -24.13 -0.57
N GLY A 366 4.37 -25.29 0.03
CA GLY A 366 3.97 -25.65 1.39
C GLY A 366 2.86 -26.70 1.48
N ILE A 367 2.67 -27.25 2.68
CA ILE A 367 1.76 -28.38 2.93
C ILE A 367 0.34 -28.09 2.48
N ALA A 368 -0.17 -26.88 2.75
CA ALA A 368 -1.51 -26.49 2.33
C ALA A 368 -1.69 -26.57 0.80
N TYR A 369 -0.71 -26.07 0.03
CA TYR A 369 -0.74 -26.16 -1.42
C TYR A 369 -0.48 -27.58 -1.94
N GLY A 370 0.31 -28.38 -1.23
CA GLY A 370 0.46 -29.81 -1.49
C GLY A 370 -0.87 -30.56 -1.36
N LEU A 371 -1.62 -30.32 -0.29
CA LEU A 371 -2.95 -30.92 -0.08
C LEU A 371 -3.96 -30.43 -1.13
N VAL A 372 -3.94 -29.13 -1.46
CA VAL A 372 -4.78 -28.55 -2.52
C VAL A 372 -4.52 -29.23 -3.88
N ARG A 373 -3.24 -29.46 -4.22
CA ARG A 373 -2.84 -30.16 -5.45
C ARG A 373 -3.28 -31.61 -5.48
N LEU A 374 -3.19 -32.31 -4.35
CA LEU A 374 -3.58 -33.72 -4.23
C LEU A 374 -5.09 -33.93 -4.27
N LEU A 375 -5.87 -33.01 -3.71
CA LEU A 375 -7.29 -33.23 -3.44
C LEU A 375 -8.24 -32.48 -4.38
N ALA A 376 -7.80 -31.43 -5.08
CA ALA A 376 -8.75 -30.58 -5.79
C ALA A 376 -8.25 -29.81 -7.03
N PHE A 377 -6.93 -29.56 -7.21
CA PHE A 377 -6.54 -28.41 -8.04
C PHE A 377 -5.14 -28.47 -8.70
N PRO A 378 -5.01 -28.43 -10.05
CA PRO A 378 -3.70 -28.47 -10.71
C PRO A 378 -3.02 -27.10 -10.76
N LEU A 379 -2.75 -26.51 -9.59
CA LEU A 379 -1.97 -25.27 -9.50
C LEU A 379 -0.55 -25.49 -9.97
N ALA A 380 -0.19 -24.90 -11.10
CA ALA A 380 1.19 -24.76 -11.53
C ALA A 380 1.77 -23.45 -11.02
N SER A 381 2.96 -23.53 -10.41
CA SER A 381 3.82 -22.35 -10.24
C SER A 381 4.31 -21.87 -11.61
N GLY A 382 4.60 -20.59 -11.76
CA GLY A 382 5.01 -20.04 -13.05
C GLY A 382 5.62 -18.65 -12.97
N ALA A 383 6.18 -18.19 -14.08
CA ALA A 383 6.66 -16.82 -14.23
C ALA A 383 5.48 -15.86 -14.13
N LEU A 384 5.55 -14.90 -13.20
CA LEU A 384 4.52 -13.89 -13.02
C LEU A 384 4.71 -12.79 -14.08
N ARG A 385 3.65 -12.42 -14.80
CA ARG A 385 3.71 -11.39 -15.84
C ARG A 385 2.92 -10.14 -15.47
N GLU A 386 1.70 -10.32 -14.98
CA GLU A 386 0.80 -9.19 -14.73
C GLU A 386 -0.17 -9.51 -13.60
N ILE A 387 -0.47 -8.53 -12.76
CA ILE A 387 -1.58 -8.55 -11.81
C ILE A 387 -2.52 -7.39 -12.14
N ARG A 388 -3.79 -7.69 -12.38
CA ARG A 388 -4.84 -6.69 -12.57
C ARG A 388 -5.72 -6.65 -11.35
N VAL A 389 -6.00 -5.43 -10.88
CA VAL A 389 -6.85 -5.19 -9.73
C VAL A 389 -7.93 -4.20 -10.11
N LEU A 390 -9.17 -4.66 -10.09
CA LEU A 390 -10.35 -3.80 -10.10
C LEU A 390 -10.90 -3.75 -8.68
N ALA A 391 -10.84 -2.58 -8.07
CA ALA A 391 -11.53 -2.29 -6.82
C ALA A 391 -12.59 -1.23 -7.08
N ALA A 392 -13.86 -1.63 -7.11
CA ALA A 392 -14.97 -0.74 -7.37
C ALA A 392 -15.93 -0.71 -6.18
N SER A 393 -16.32 0.50 -5.79
CA SER A 393 -17.52 0.73 -4.98
C SER A 393 -18.66 1.12 -5.93
N ARG A 394 -19.73 0.33 -5.98
CA ARG A 394 -20.94 0.70 -6.76
C ARG A 394 -21.77 1.71 -5.98
N ALA A 395 -22.66 2.40 -6.70
CA ALA A 395 -23.48 3.51 -6.19
C ALA A 395 -24.31 3.19 -4.94
N GLU A 396 -24.62 1.91 -4.68
CA GLU A 396 -25.42 1.46 -3.54
C GLU A 396 -24.59 0.99 -2.33
N GLY A 397 -23.26 1.08 -2.38
CA GLY A 397 -22.36 0.66 -1.30
C GLY A 397 -21.72 -0.71 -1.49
N ASP A 398 -22.11 -1.45 -2.54
CA ASP A 398 -21.49 -2.71 -2.90
C ASP A 398 -20.00 -2.53 -3.19
N GLN A 399 -19.19 -3.43 -2.66
CA GLN A 399 -17.75 -3.45 -2.90
C GLN A 399 -17.41 -4.68 -3.74
N VAL A 400 -16.83 -4.44 -4.91
CA VAL A 400 -16.30 -5.49 -5.78
C VAL A 400 -14.79 -5.37 -5.80
N ASN A 401 -14.11 -6.42 -5.35
CA ASN A 401 -12.69 -6.61 -5.57
C ASN A 401 -12.54 -7.75 -6.58
N HIS A 402 -11.92 -7.48 -7.72
CA HIS A 402 -11.60 -8.46 -8.74
C HIS A 402 -10.10 -8.39 -9.02
N VAL A 403 -9.43 -9.53 -8.89
CA VAL A 403 -7.99 -9.67 -9.06
C VAL A 403 -7.75 -10.75 -10.10
N ALA A 404 -7.01 -10.42 -11.15
CA ALA A 404 -6.56 -11.36 -12.16
C ALA A 404 -5.03 -11.42 -12.16
N VAL A 405 -4.47 -12.62 -12.14
CA VAL A 405 -3.02 -12.85 -12.11
C VAL A 405 -2.65 -13.69 -13.32
N LEU A 406 -1.84 -13.11 -14.20
CA LEU A 406 -1.36 -13.70 -15.44
C LEU A 406 0.03 -14.29 -15.21
N MET A 407 0.20 -15.56 -15.54
CA MET A 407 1.43 -16.30 -15.32
C MET A 407 1.75 -17.24 -16.49
N GLU A 408 3.01 -17.63 -16.63
CA GLU A 408 3.46 -18.64 -17.59
C GLU A 408 4.08 -19.82 -16.84
N ALA A 409 3.47 -21.01 -16.96
CA ALA A 409 3.98 -22.22 -16.34
C ALA A 409 5.32 -22.64 -16.95
N ALA A 410 6.30 -22.96 -16.10
CA ALA A 410 7.62 -23.39 -16.55
C ALA A 410 7.60 -24.84 -17.05
N GLY A 411 8.32 -25.10 -18.16
CA GLY A 411 8.61 -26.46 -18.62
C GLY A 411 7.47 -27.21 -19.31
N GLU A 412 6.37 -26.54 -19.66
CA GLU A 412 5.31 -27.15 -20.46
C GLU A 412 5.65 -27.17 -21.95
N LYS A 413 5.36 -28.29 -22.62
CA LYS A 413 5.57 -28.47 -24.06
C LYS A 413 4.50 -27.80 -24.94
N GLY A 414 3.46 -27.24 -24.32
CA GLY A 414 2.33 -26.57 -24.98
C GLY A 414 2.25 -25.09 -24.62
N ASP A 415 1.05 -24.51 -24.76
CA ASP A 415 0.80 -23.13 -24.35
C ASP A 415 1.02 -22.96 -22.83
N PRO A 416 1.99 -22.13 -22.39
CA PRO A 416 2.37 -22.03 -20.98
C PRO A 416 1.42 -21.12 -20.19
N ARG A 417 0.50 -20.40 -20.84
CA ARG A 417 -0.28 -19.35 -20.20
C ARG A 417 -1.20 -19.89 -19.10
N ARG A 418 -1.29 -19.18 -17.98
CA ARG A 418 -2.11 -19.50 -16.81
C ARG A 418 -2.73 -18.24 -16.27
N LEU A 419 -4.03 -18.29 -15.99
CA LEU A 419 -4.74 -17.15 -15.40
C LEU A 419 -5.39 -17.59 -14.10
N LEU A 420 -5.13 -16.85 -13.04
CA LEU A 420 -5.78 -17.00 -11.75
C LEU A 420 -6.68 -15.77 -11.52
N VAL A 421 -7.97 -15.98 -11.37
CA VAL A 421 -8.96 -14.93 -11.13
C VAL A 421 -9.61 -15.14 -9.77
N PHE A 422 -9.63 -14.10 -8.96
CA PHE A 422 -10.34 -14.05 -7.69
C PHE A 422 -11.27 -12.84 -7.68
N GLN A 423 -12.51 -13.07 -7.27
CA GLN A 423 -13.49 -12.02 -7.11
C GLN A 423 -14.16 -12.13 -5.74
N ASP A 424 -14.19 -11.03 -5.00
CA ASP A 424 -14.92 -10.85 -3.75
C ASP A 424 -15.92 -9.72 -3.94
N VAL A 425 -17.20 -10.04 -3.87
CA VAL A 425 -18.31 -9.09 -3.93
C VAL A 425 -18.95 -9.04 -2.55
N ARG A 426 -19.03 -7.84 -1.98
CA ARG A 426 -19.75 -7.59 -0.72
C ARG A 426 -20.91 -6.67 -1.01
N ILE A 427 -22.11 -7.20 -0.81
CA ILE A 427 -23.35 -6.46 -0.92
C ILE A 427 -23.56 -5.75 0.40
N LYS A 428 -23.60 -4.41 0.37
CA LYS A 428 -23.72 -3.61 1.58
C LYS A 428 -24.99 -2.79 1.53
N ASP A 429 -25.71 -2.77 2.64
CA ASP A 429 -26.83 -1.88 2.85
C ASP A 429 -26.43 -0.74 3.78
N LEU A 430 -26.99 0.43 3.53
CA LEU A 430 -26.89 1.57 4.43
C LEU A 430 -28.08 1.53 5.40
N LEU A 431 -27.83 1.10 6.63
CA LEU A 431 -28.80 1.17 7.70
C LEU A 431 -28.78 2.59 8.28
N ARG A 432 -29.83 3.36 8.00
CA ARG A 432 -30.04 4.67 8.62
C ARG A 432 -30.63 4.46 10.01
N ARG A 433 -29.87 4.83 11.04
CA ARG A 433 -30.32 4.92 12.44
C ARG A 433 -30.59 6.39 12.79
N PRO A 434 -31.32 6.67 13.88
CA PRO A 434 -31.36 8.01 14.43
C PRO A 434 -29.93 8.48 14.68
N PHE A 435 -29.50 9.53 13.98
CA PHE A 435 -28.18 10.16 14.07
C PHE A 435 -26.97 9.38 13.52
N SER A 436 -27.12 8.23 12.87
CA SER A 436 -26.01 7.55 12.19
C SER A 436 -26.41 6.82 10.91
N VAL A 437 -25.47 6.68 9.98
CA VAL A 437 -25.61 5.81 8.80
C VAL A 437 -24.55 4.73 8.91
N GLU A 438 -24.98 3.51 9.18
CA GLU A 438 -24.09 2.35 9.31
C GLU A 438 -24.14 1.51 8.03
N SER A 439 -22.99 1.02 7.58
CA SER A 439 -22.93 0.08 6.46
C SER A 439 -22.91 -1.36 6.99
N ILE A 440 -23.92 -2.15 6.61
CA ILE A 440 -24.07 -3.55 7.00
C ILE A 440 -23.86 -4.44 5.78
N VAL A 441 -22.99 -5.45 5.88
CA VAL A 441 -22.82 -6.43 4.82
C VAL A 441 -23.98 -7.42 4.85
N ARG A 442 -24.85 -7.39 3.85
CA ARG A 442 -26.00 -8.32 3.71
C ARG A 442 -25.65 -9.60 2.97
N GLY A 443 -24.68 -9.52 2.07
CA GLY A 443 -24.28 -10.66 1.26
C GLY A 443 -22.80 -10.61 0.91
N GLU A 444 -22.20 -11.78 0.80
CA GLU A 444 -20.84 -11.99 0.32
C GLU A 444 -20.89 -13.04 -0.78
N ALA A 445 -20.36 -12.70 -1.96
CA ALA A 445 -20.16 -13.64 -3.05
C ALA A 445 -18.68 -13.70 -3.41
N GLN A 446 -18.10 -14.88 -3.31
CA GLN A 446 -16.71 -15.15 -3.66
C GLN A 446 -16.69 -16.07 -4.87
N ALA A 447 -15.92 -15.68 -5.88
CA ALA A 447 -15.67 -16.51 -7.03
C ALA A 447 -14.17 -16.65 -7.25
N PHE A 448 -13.77 -17.86 -7.63
CA PHE A 448 -12.41 -18.21 -7.92
C PHE A 448 -12.40 -18.95 -9.26
N SER A 449 -11.43 -18.64 -10.11
CA SER A 449 -11.23 -19.35 -11.37
C SER A 449 -9.75 -19.47 -11.67
N TYR A 450 -9.35 -20.62 -12.18
CA TYR A 450 -8.02 -20.87 -12.68
C TYR A 450 -8.11 -21.49 -14.05
N LEU A 451 -7.51 -20.82 -15.02
CA LEU A 451 -7.58 -21.19 -16.41
C LEU A 451 -6.20 -21.68 -16.84
N THR A 452 -6.20 -22.86 -17.47
CA THR A 452 -5.14 -23.37 -18.32
C THR A 452 -5.64 -23.32 -19.77
N PRO A 453 -4.78 -23.43 -20.79
CA PRO A 453 -5.22 -23.33 -22.19
C PRO A 453 -6.27 -24.38 -22.59
N VAL A 454 -6.41 -25.46 -21.82
CA VAL A 454 -7.35 -26.55 -22.10
C VAL A 454 -8.56 -26.57 -21.16
N ARG A 455 -8.48 -25.95 -19.98
CA ARG A 455 -9.50 -26.16 -18.93
C ARG A 455 -9.60 -24.98 -17.97
N GLN A 456 -10.83 -24.68 -17.57
CA GLN A 456 -11.13 -23.79 -16.45
C GLN A 456 -11.55 -24.62 -15.23
N PHE A 457 -10.91 -24.35 -14.10
CA PHE A 457 -11.32 -24.82 -12.78
C PHE A 457 -11.97 -23.64 -12.06
N TYR A 458 -13.14 -23.82 -11.47
CA TYR A 458 -13.85 -22.72 -10.83
C TYR A 458 -14.56 -23.13 -9.55
N TYR A 459 -14.69 -22.16 -8.67
CA TYR A 459 -15.41 -22.27 -7.41
C TYR A 459 -16.21 -20.99 -7.20
N ARG A 460 -17.45 -21.13 -6.73
CA ARG A 460 -18.30 -19.99 -6.37
C ARG A 460 -18.97 -20.28 -5.04
N ARG A 461 -18.92 -19.31 -4.15
CA ARG A 461 -19.60 -19.32 -2.86
C ARG A 461 -20.43 -18.06 -2.73
N ALA A 462 -21.65 -18.20 -2.23
CA ALA A 462 -22.47 -17.09 -1.77
C ALA A 462 -22.84 -17.31 -0.31
N LYS A 463 -22.83 -16.25 0.50
CA LYS A 463 -23.21 -16.24 1.91
C LYS A 463 -24.09 -15.01 2.15
N GLY A 464 -25.33 -15.20 2.57
CA GLY A 464 -26.35 -14.15 2.69
C GLY A 464 -27.73 -14.65 2.24
N ASP A 465 -28.80 -13.99 2.68
CA ASP A 465 -30.11 -14.62 2.88
C ASP A 465 -30.72 -15.36 1.69
N ALA A 466 -30.87 -16.66 1.89
CA ALA A 466 -31.79 -17.55 1.20
C ALA A 466 -33.27 -17.30 1.57
N GLN A 467 -33.64 -16.13 2.11
CA GLN A 467 -35.03 -15.79 2.47
C GLN A 467 -35.81 -15.02 1.39
N ALA A 468 -35.21 -14.64 0.27
CA ALA A 468 -35.94 -14.01 -0.85
C ALA A 468 -36.45 -15.01 -1.91
N ALA A 469 -36.03 -16.28 -1.88
CA ALA A 469 -36.41 -17.28 -2.88
C ALA A 469 -37.63 -18.16 -2.49
N GLY A 470 -38.21 -17.93 -1.30
CA GLY A 470 -39.37 -18.70 -0.79
C GLY A 470 -40.70 -17.95 -0.76
N ALA A 471 -40.76 -16.69 -1.19
CA ALA A 471 -41.98 -15.86 -1.20
C ALA A 471 -42.45 -15.48 -2.61
N ALA A 472 -41.99 -16.22 -3.63
CA ALA A 472 -42.47 -16.14 -5.01
C ALA A 472 -42.71 -17.55 -5.59
N GLY A 473 -43.37 -18.39 -4.78
CA GLY A 473 -44.06 -19.60 -5.23
C GLY A 473 -45.46 -19.54 -4.65
N GLY A 474 -46.42 -19.12 -5.47
CA GLY A 474 -47.85 -19.25 -5.18
C GLY A 474 -48.31 -20.69 -5.19
#